data_AF-A0AAW1V038-F1
#
_entry.id   AF-A0AAW1V038-F1
#
_cell.length_a   1.000
_cell.length_b   1.000
_cell.length_c   1.000
_cell.angle_alpha   90.00
_cell.angle_beta   90.00
_cell.angle_gamma   90.00
#
_symmetry.space_group_name_H-M   'P 1'
#
loop_
_entity.id
_entity.type
_entity.pdbx_description
1 polymer ?
#
loop_
_entity_poly.entity_id
_entity_poly.type
_entity_poly.pdbx_seq_one_letter_code
_entity_poly.pdbx_strand_id
1 'polypeptide(L)'
;MWLYVGRAMTSVTESIVKDFIVSKCKITEVEDVDVKKLSLLGNSSAFQVGIAPAYFEEINRAEFWPQGIIIRRFHFDFKKNNTTGKNHFLYNTPQSTAQATAKLE
;
A
#
# COMPACT_ATOMS: atom_id res chain seq x y z
N MET A 1 1.29 -13.03 -0.42
CA MET A 1 0.98 -11.98 -1.44
C MET A 1 -0.21 -11.17 -0.95
N TRP A 2 -0.32 -9.90 -1.30
CA TRP A 2 -1.36 -9.01 -0.76
C TRP A 2 -2.29 -8.49 -1.85
N LEU A 3 -3.58 -8.49 -1.53
CA LEU A 3 -4.69 -8.11 -2.40
C LEU A 3 -5.58 -7.07 -1.72
N TYR A 4 -6.07 -6.13 -2.52
CA TYR A 4 -7.13 -5.20 -2.16
C TYR A 4 -8.46 -5.75 -2.67
N VAL A 5 -9.43 -5.88 -1.77
CA VAL A 5 -10.81 -6.28 -2.07
C VAL A 5 -11.73 -5.13 -1.73
N GLY A 6 -12.31 -4.49 -2.74
CA GLY A 6 -13.19 -3.32 -2.58
C GLY A 6 -14.62 -3.56 -3.03
N ARG A 7 -15.50 -2.60 -2.73
CA ARG A 7 -16.95 -2.61 -3.04
C ARG A 7 -17.72 -3.76 -2.38
N ALA A 8 -17.19 -4.32 -1.29
CA ALA A 8 -17.96 -5.24 -0.47
C ALA A 8 -19.09 -4.49 0.26
N MET A 9 -20.20 -5.18 0.50
CA MET A 9 -21.31 -4.62 1.29
C MET A 9 -20.83 -4.26 2.71
N THR A 10 -21.44 -3.24 3.33
CA THR A 10 -21.06 -2.78 4.67
C THR A 10 -21.29 -3.83 5.76
N SER A 11 -22.23 -4.74 5.53
CA SER A 11 -22.52 -5.90 6.37
C SER A 11 -21.46 -6.99 6.32
N VAL A 12 -20.55 -6.96 5.33
CA VAL A 12 -19.47 -7.95 5.22
C VAL A 12 -18.40 -7.66 6.28
N THR A 13 -17.97 -8.73 6.95
CA THR A 13 -16.93 -8.73 7.98
C THR A 13 -15.70 -9.49 7.50
N GLU A 14 -14.59 -9.35 8.22
CA GLU A 14 -13.33 -10.03 7.91
C GLU A 14 -13.51 -11.55 7.90
N SER A 15 -14.26 -12.10 8.88
CA SER A 15 -14.55 -13.54 8.95
C SER A 15 -15.26 -14.00 7.69
N ILE A 16 -16.33 -13.31 7.24
CA ILE A 16 -17.09 -13.70 6.05
C ILE A 16 -16.18 -13.77 4.82
N VAL A 17 -15.27 -12.80 4.65
CA VAL A 17 -14.30 -12.81 3.54
C VAL A 17 -13.30 -13.95 3.68
N LYS A 18 -12.78 -14.18 4.89
CA LYS A 18 -11.83 -15.27 5.17
C LYS A 18 -12.46 -16.63 4.91
N ASP A 19 -13.64 -16.89 5.46
CA ASP A 19 -14.40 -18.12 5.29
C ASP A 19 -14.74 -18.38 3.81
N PHE A 20 -15.12 -17.32 3.06
CA PHE A 20 -15.37 -17.42 1.63
C PHE A 20 -14.13 -17.91 0.87
N ILE A 21 -12.97 -17.31 1.13
CA ILE A 21 -11.71 -17.66 0.46
C ILE A 21 -11.30 -19.09 0.80
N VAL A 22 -11.31 -19.45 2.09
CA VAL A 22 -10.92 -20.78 2.57
C VAL A 22 -11.83 -21.85 1.94
N SER A 23 -13.13 -21.60 1.90
CA SER A 23 -14.12 -22.52 1.30
C SER A 23 -13.94 -22.67 -0.21
N LYS A 24 -13.72 -21.56 -0.94
CA LYS A 24 -13.58 -21.60 -2.40
C LYS A 24 -12.26 -22.21 -2.87
N CYS A 25 -11.15 -21.85 -2.22
CA CYS A 25 -9.81 -22.34 -2.56
C CYS A 25 -9.47 -23.70 -1.94
N LYS A 26 -10.36 -24.28 -1.12
CA LYS A 26 -10.13 -25.53 -0.38
C LYS A 26 -8.82 -25.50 0.42
N ILE A 27 -8.55 -24.37 1.06
CA ILE A 27 -7.32 -24.14 1.83
C ILE A 27 -7.39 -25.00 3.09
N THR A 28 -6.40 -25.86 3.27
CA THR A 28 -6.29 -26.75 4.44
C THR A 28 -5.74 -26.04 5.66
N GLU A 29 -4.90 -25.03 5.47
CA GLU A 29 -4.23 -24.30 6.54
C GLU A 29 -4.77 -22.87 6.65
N VAL A 30 -5.55 -22.60 7.70
CA VAL A 30 -6.24 -21.30 7.90
C VAL A 30 -5.26 -20.14 8.14
N GLU A 31 -4.00 -20.46 8.48
CA GLU A 31 -2.89 -19.53 8.67
C GLU A 31 -2.38 -18.94 7.35
N ASP A 32 -2.69 -19.57 6.21
CA ASP A 32 -2.32 -19.07 4.88
C ASP A 32 -3.15 -17.86 4.42
N VAL A 33 -4.21 -17.51 5.16
CA VAL A 33 -5.14 -16.42 4.83
C VAL A 33 -5.23 -15.41 5.97
N ASP A 34 -4.75 -14.21 5.70
CA ASP A 34 -4.91 -13.04 6.56
C ASP A 34 -5.92 -12.08 5.94
N VAL A 35 -6.87 -11.58 6.71
CA VAL A 35 -7.88 -10.63 6.23
C VAL A 35 -8.01 -9.50 7.24
N LYS A 36 -7.85 -8.28 6.75
CA LYS A 36 -7.97 -7.06 7.54
C LYS A 36 -8.92 -6.08 6.87
N LYS A 37 -9.91 -5.59 7.61
CA LYS A 37 -10.86 -4.56 7.16
C LYS A 37 -10.15 -3.21 7.13
N LEU A 38 -10.35 -2.50 6.04
CA LEU A 38 -9.85 -1.15 5.84
C LEU A 38 -10.93 -0.15 6.24
N SER A 39 -10.57 0.79 7.12
CA SER A 39 -11.43 1.90 7.49
C SER A 39 -11.48 2.90 6.34
N LEU A 40 -12.52 2.80 5.49
CA LEU A 40 -12.79 3.75 4.42
C LEU A 40 -14.02 4.59 4.76
N LEU A 41 -14.00 5.87 4.35
CA LEU A 41 -15.18 6.74 4.39
C LEU A 41 -16.06 6.42 3.17
N GLY A 42 -17.24 5.83 3.40
CA GLY A 42 -18.22 5.57 2.35
C GLY A 42 -19.20 4.44 2.65
N ASN A 43 -20.06 4.12 1.68
CA ASN A 43 -21.13 3.12 1.78
C ASN A 43 -20.68 1.69 1.42
N SER A 44 -19.38 1.42 1.43
CA SER A 44 -18.83 0.11 1.07
C SER A 44 -17.64 -0.23 1.96
N SER A 45 -17.49 -1.51 2.27
CA SER A 45 -16.30 -2.02 2.95
C SER A 45 -15.21 -2.37 1.95
N ALA A 46 -13.96 -2.25 2.40
CA ALA A 46 -12.82 -2.82 1.72
C ALA A 46 -11.96 -3.60 2.68
N PHE A 47 -11.19 -4.54 2.14
CA PHE A 47 -10.36 -5.46 2.88
C PHE A 47 -8.99 -5.55 2.22
N GLN A 48 -7.97 -5.67 3.05
CA GLN A 48 -6.66 -6.14 2.68
C GLN A 48 -6.61 -7.63 2.97
N VAL A 49 -6.24 -8.41 1.96
CA VAL A 49 -6.18 -9.87 2.03
C VAL A 49 -4.75 -10.32 1.77
N GLY A 50 -4.15 -10.97 2.75
CA GLY A 50 -2.89 -11.69 2.62
C GLY A 50 -3.18 -13.16 2.29
N ILE A 51 -2.57 -13.68 1.23
CA ILE A 51 -2.67 -15.10 0.90
C ILE A 51 -1.34 -15.71 0.44
N ALA A 52 -1.13 -17.00 0.69
CA ALA A 52 -0.01 -17.75 0.12
C ALA A 52 0.01 -17.66 -1.42
N PRO A 53 1.20 -17.56 -2.06
CA PRO A 53 1.32 -17.39 -3.51
C PRO A 53 0.66 -18.50 -4.34
N ALA A 54 0.59 -19.72 -3.80
CA ALA A 54 0.00 -20.88 -4.47
C ALA A 54 -1.48 -20.68 -4.86
N TYR A 55 -2.22 -19.88 -4.08
CA TYR A 55 -3.65 -19.64 -4.32
C TYR A 55 -3.92 -18.33 -5.09
N PHE A 56 -2.87 -17.56 -5.40
CA PHE A 56 -3.03 -16.23 -5.99
C PHE A 56 -3.69 -16.27 -7.38
N GLU A 57 -3.29 -17.22 -8.22
CA GLU A 57 -3.85 -17.34 -9.57
C GLU A 57 -5.34 -17.67 -9.54
N GLU A 58 -5.79 -18.45 -8.57
CA GLU A 58 -7.20 -18.80 -8.43
C GLU A 58 -8.04 -17.61 -7.95
N ILE A 59 -7.57 -16.90 -6.92
CA ILE A 59 -8.26 -15.72 -6.38
C ILE A 59 -8.32 -14.58 -7.40
N ASN A 60 -7.33 -14.46 -8.28
CA ASN A 60 -7.29 -13.39 -9.27
C ASN A 60 -8.22 -13.65 -10.47
N ARG A 61 -8.89 -14.80 -10.54
CA ARG A 61 -9.86 -15.09 -11.61
C ARG A 61 -11.10 -14.22 -11.45
N ALA A 62 -11.60 -13.70 -12.56
CA ALA A 62 -12.81 -12.87 -12.57
C ALA A 62 -14.05 -13.60 -12.02
N GLU A 63 -14.10 -14.93 -12.18
CA GLU A 63 -15.21 -15.79 -11.74
C GLU A 63 -15.12 -16.19 -10.27
N PHE A 64 -13.99 -15.93 -9.61
CA PHE A 64 -13.81 -16.28 -8.21
C PHE A 64 -14.69 -15.43 -7.31
N TRP A 65 -14.78 -14.14 -7.61
CA TRP A 65 -15.46 -13.16 -6.77
C TRP A 65 -16.91 -12.95 -7.20
N PRO A 66 -17.82 -12.68 -6.25
CA PRO A 66 -19.16 -12.24 -6.56
C PRO A 66 -19.15 -10.98 -7.44
N GLN A 67 -20.19 -10.82 -8.27
CA GLN A 67 -20.29 -9.66 -9.15
C GLN A 67 -20.25 -8.34 -8.38
N GLY A 68 -19.54 -7.35 -8.95
CA GLY A 68 -19.43 -6.00 -8.40
C GLY A 68 -18.27 -5.81 -7.41
N ILE A 69 -17.59 -6.87 -6.99
CA ILE A 69 -16.36 -6.80 -6.18
C ILE A 69 -15.18 -6.36 -7.05
N ILE A 70 -14.34 -5.47 -6.50
CA ILE A 70 -13.10 -5.03 -7.15
C ILE A 70 -11.92 -5.72 -6.49
N ILE A 71 -11.07 -6.35 -7.30
CA ILE A 71 -9.84 -7.00 -6.86
C ILE A 71 -8.65 -6.34 -7.52
N ARG A 72 -7.66 -5.96 -6.73
CA ARG A 72 -6.41 -5.37 -7.21
C ARG A 72 -5.25 -5.86 -6.36
N ARG A 73 -4.04 -5.81 -6.93
CA ARG A 73 -2.83 -6.03 -6.13
C ARG A 73 -2.71 -4.92 -5.09
N PHE A 74 -2.47 -5.29 -3.84
CA PHE A 74 -2.30 -4.31 -2.78
C PHE A 74 -0.93 -3.64 -2.93
N HIS A 75 -0.91 -2.32 -3.11
CA HIS A 75 0.32 -1.55 -3.12
C HIS A 75 0.56 -1.02 -1.72
N PHE A 76 1.64 -1.47 -1.09
CA PHE A 76 2.13 -0.84 0.12
C PHE A 76 2.85 0.44 -0.27
N ASP A 77 2.21 1.58 -0.06
CA ASP A 77 2.92 2.85 -0.03
C ASP A 77 3.83 2.86 1.21
N PHE A 78 5.00 2.22 1.07
CA PHE A 78 6.11 2.42 2.00
C PHE A 78 6.56 3.87 1.85
N LYS A 79 5.86 4.80 2.52
CA LYS A 79 6.38 6.15 2.74
C LYS A 79 7.71 5.99 3.46
N LYS A 80 8.82 6.10 2.73
CA LYS A 80 10.13 6.35 3.32
C LYS A 80 9.99 7.66 4.08
N ASN A 81 9.88 7.55 5.40
CA ASN A 81 10.09 8.63 6.34
C ASN A 81 11.57 9.02 6.28
N ASN A 82 11.95 9.71 5.20
CA ASN A 82 13.14 10.55 5.16
C ASN A 82 12.86 11.74 6.08
N THR A 83 12.98 11.52 7.38
CA THR A 83 13.21 12.58 8.34
C THR A 83 14.65 13.06 8.12
N THR A 84 14.90 13.72 6.98
CA THR A 84 16.15 14.43 6.74
C THR A 84 16.24 15.50 7.82
N GLY A 85 17.26 15.36 8.67
CA GLY A 85 17.48 16.21 9.82
C GLY A 85 17.44 17.69 9.46
N LYS A 86 16.81 18.47 10.33
CA LYS A 86 16.95 19.92 10.40
C LYS A 86 18.44 20.26 10.53
N ASN A 87 19.09 20.65 9.44
CA ASN A 87 20.34 21.42 9.50
C ASN A 87 20.00 22.87 9.20
N HIS A 88 19.60 23.57 10.26
CA HIS A 88 19.53 25.02 10.31
C HIS A 88 20.96 25.53 10.58
N PHE A 89 21.78 25.67 9.54
CA PHE A 89 23.08 26.34 9.63
C PHE A 89 23.06 27.60 8.78
N LEU A 90 22.93 28.72 9.50
CA LEU A 90 23.12 30.09 9.05
C LEU A 90 24.60 30.31 8.70
N TYR A 91 24.91 30.64 7.46
CA TYR A 91 25.92 31.66 7.16
C TYR A 91 25.68 32.29 5.78
N ASN A 92 25.36 33.58 5.81
CA ASN A 92 25.63 34.51 4.72
C ASN A 92 27.12 34.45 4.38
N THR A 93 27.46 34.35 3.10
CA THR A 93 28.79 34.72 2.61
C THR A 93 28.60 35.74 1.49
N PRO A 94 28.88 37.04 1.70
CA PRO A 94 28.92 38.01 0.61
C PRO A 94 30.12 37.72 -0.31
N GLN A 95 29.89 37.74 -1.61
CA GLN A 95 30.93 37.63 -2.64
C GLN A 95 31.96 38.76 -2.47
N SER A 96 33.21 38.41 -2.14
CA SER A 96 34.33 39.34 -2.19
C SER A 96 34.79 39.46 -3.65
N THR A 97 34.53 40.62 -4.24
CA THR A 97 34.99 41.05 -5.56
C THR A 97 36.51 41.08 -5.63
N ALA A 98 37.08 40.23 -6.49
CA ALA A 98 38.48 40.30 -6.88
C ALA A 98 38.68 41.45 -7.88
N GLN A 99 39.34 42.53 -7.46
CA GLN A 99 40.03 43.47 -8.34
C GLN A 99 41.29 43.99 -7.63
N ALA A 100 42.42 43.32 -7.86
CA ALA A 100 43.75 43.86 -7.60
C ALA A 100 44.39 44.12 -8.97
N THR A 101 44.35 45.39 -9.38
CA THR A 101 45.00 45.94 -10.57
C THR A 101 46.51 45.94 -10.35
N ALA A 102 47.25 45.29 -11.23
CA ALA A 102 48.71 45.38 -11.31
C ALA A 102 49.11 45.65 -12.76
N LYS A 103 50.14 46.51 -12.93
CA LYS A 103 50.76 47.04 -14.18
C LYS A 103 50.05 48.30 -14.70
N LEU A 104 50.67 49.42 -15.05
CA LEU A 104 52.00 49.82 -15.58
C LEU A 104 52.10 51.35 -15.24
N GLU A 105 53.17 51.96 -14.72
CA GLU A 105 54.47 52.38 -15.28
C GLU A 105 55.26 53.07 -14.16
#